data_AF-A0A849RF41-F1
#
_entry.id   AF-A0A849RF41-F1
#
_cell.length_a   1.000
_cell.length_b   1.000
_cell.length_c   1.000
_cell.angle_alpha   90.00
_cell.angle_beta   90.00
_cell.angle_gamma   90.00
#
_symmetry.space_group_name_H-M   'P 1'
#
loop_
_entity.id
_entity.type
_entity.pdbx_description
1 polymer ?
#
loop_
_entity_poly.entity_id
_entity_poly.type
_entity_poly.pdbx_seq_one_letter_code
_entity_poly.pdbx_strand_id
1 'polypeptide(L)'
;MIRYIPAFRATVCGLVIALAMLVAACGGPWRDTYFKKGVDRLTQEDVREKLGIPHTAKTPALGGDSVWTYRVPMGDKELESIASPGLSGAGESVGALLGKPGEGPKPTLYCFRYTLTFNEQKVLKSWKREECVPGTRETLMAQ
;
A
#
# COMPACT_ATOMS: atom_id res chain seq x y z
N MET A 1 -37.59 32.99 -19.56
CA MET A 1 -36.36 33.10 -18.75
C MET A 1 -35.98 31.73 -18.21
N ILE A 2 -35.08 31.02 -18.89
CA ILE A 2 -34.64 29.66 -18.54
C ILE A 2 -33.35 29.79 -17.71
N ARG A 3 -33.45 29.70 -16.37
CA ARG A 3 -32.31 29.72 -15.44
C ARG A 3 -31.93 28.31 -14.90
N TYR A 4 -32.43 27.23 -15.50
CA TYR A 4 -32.24 25.87 -14.98
C TYR A 4 -31.00 25.11 -15.52
N ILE A 5 -30.33 25.64 -16.55
CA ILE A 5 -29.19 25.00 -17.22
C ILE A 5 -27.89 24.98 -16.38
N PRO A 6 -27.52 26.01 -15.58
CA PRO A 6 -26.23 26.00 -14.88
C PRO A 6 -26.23 25.10 -13.64
N ALA A 7 -27.38 24.95 -12.97
CA ALA A 7 -27.53 24.12 -11.79
C ALA A 7 -27.36 22.64 -12.11
N PHE A 8 -28.00 22.16 -13.19
CA PHE A 8 -27.89 20.75 -13.61
C PHE A 8 -26.45 20.35 -13.97
N ARG A 9 -25.69 21.27 -14.61
CA ARG A 9 -24.27 21.04 -14.94
C ARG A 9 -23.39 21.02 -13.68
N ALA A 10 -23.68 21.85 -12.69
CA ALA A 10 -22.96 21.85 -11.41
C ALA A 10 -23.25 20.57 -10.59
N THR A 11 -24.51 20.11 -10.58
CA THR A 11 -24.91 18.88 -9.88
C THR A 11 -24.30 17.64 -10.55
N VAL A 12 -24.31 17.57 -11.88
CA VAL A 12 -23.68 16.46 -12.63
C VAL A 12 -22.16 16.48 -12.46
N CYS A 13 -21.50 17.64 -12.52
CA CYS A 13 -20.06 17.74 -12.23
C CYS A 13 -19.74 17.32 -10.79
N GLY A 14 -20.55 17.74 -9.81
CA GLY A 14 -20.39 17.33 -8.41
C GLY A 14 -20.51 15.82 -8.24
N LEU A 15 -21.46 15.18 -8.92
CA LEU A 15 -21.67 13.74 -8.87
C LEU A 15 -20.53 12.96 -9.55
N VAL A 16 -20.00 13.46 -10.67
CA VAL A 16 -18.84 12.86 -11.36
C VAL A 16 -17.57 12.99 -10.50
N ILE A 17 -17.36 14.13 -9.84
CA ILE A 17 -16.22 14.33 -8.94
C ILE A 17 -16.33 13.42 -7.71
N ALA A 18 -17.51 13.32 -7.11
CA ALA A 18 -17.76 12.41 -5.99
C ALA A 18 -17.53 10.94 -6.38
N LEU A 19 -18.02 10.52 -7.56
CA LEU A 19 -17.79 9.18 -8.08
C LEU A 19 -16.31 8.91 -8.36
N ALA A 20 -15.58 9.87 -8.93
CA ALA A 20 -14.15 9.76 -9.18
C ALA A 20 -13.33 9.63 -7.88
N MET A 21 -13.70 10.35 -6.82
CA MET A 21 -13.06 10.23 -5.51
C MET A 21 -13.30 8.86 -4.85
N LEU A 22 -14.48 8.26 -5.06
CA LEU A 22 -14.78 6.90 -4.57
C LEU A 22 -13.89 5.83 -5.21
N VAL A 23 -13.50 5.99 -6.48
CA VAL A 23 -12.63 5.00 -7.15
C VAL A 23 -11.17 5.11 -6.70
N ALA A 24 -10.72 6.30 -6.31
CA ALA A 24 -9.34 6.52 -5.85
C ALA A 24 -9.03 5.90 -4.48
N ALA A 25 -10.06 5.68 -3.65
CA ALA A 25 -9.94 5.10 -2.32
C ALA A 25 -9.88 3.56 -2.29
N CYS A 26 -10.05 2.89 -3.44
CA CYS A 26 -10.22 1.43 -3.51
C CYS A 26 -8.91 0.67 -3.80
N GLY A 27 -7.76 1.27 -3.51
CA GLY A 27 -6.46 0.64 -3.65
C GLY A 27 -5.85 0.39 -2.29
N GLY A 28 -5.85 -0.87 -1.82
CA GLY A 28 -4.93 -1.29 -0.76
C GLY A 28 -3.48 -0.95 -1.12
N PRO A 29 -2.50 -1.20 -0.23
CA PRO A 29 -1.13 -0.70 -0.38
C PRO A 29 -0.63 -0.84 -1.81
N TRP A 30 -0.06 0.25 -2.32
CA TRP A 30 0.32 0.31 -3.72
C TRP A 30 1.20 -0.88 -4.13
N ARG A 31 2.01 -1.43 -3.20
CA ARG A 31 2.86 -2.62 -3.40
C ARG A 31 2.05 -3.89 -3.62
N ASP A 32 1.04 -4.15 -2.80
CA ASP A 32 0.13 -5.29 -2.97
C ASP A 32 -0.59 -5.21 -4.30
N THR A 33 -1.12 -4.03 -4.64
CA THR A 33 -1.78 -3.80 -5.92
C THR A 33 -0.80 -3.96 -7.08
N TYR A 34 0.44 -3.49 -6.94
CA TYR A 34 1.50 -3.59 -7.93
C TYR A 34 1.88 -5.05 -8.20
N PHE A 35 2.11 -5.86 -7.16
CA PHE A 35 2.44 -7.27 -7.33
C PHE A 35 1.24 -8.10 -7.77
N LYS A 36 0.04 -7.83 -7.26
CA LYS A 36 -1.20 -8.51 -7.69
C LYS A 36 -1.46 -8.34 -9.18
N LYS A 37 -1.28 -7.12 -9.73
CA LYS A 37 -1.41 -6.84 -11.17
C LYS A 37 -0.20 -7.28 -11.99
N GLY A 38 0.89 -7.62 -11.32
CA GLY A 38 2.18 -7.90 -11.91
C GLY A 38 2.56 -9.37 -12.01
N VAL A 39 1.75 -10.28 -11.46
CA VAL A 39 1.94 -11.73 -11.65
C VAL A 39 1.93 -12.05 -13.14
N ASP A 40 2.85 -12.90 -13.57
CA ASP A 40 3.13 -13.32 -14.94
C ASP A 40 3.52 -12.19 -15.91
N ARG A 41 3.83 -10.99 -15.38
CA ARG A 41 4.19 -9.82 -16.18
C ARG A 41 5.45 -9.10 -15.71
N LEU A 42 5.60 -8.87 -14.40
CA LEU A 42 6.71 -8.08 -13.86
C LEU A 42 8.00 -8.89 -13.90
N THR A 43 9.05 -8.27 -14.41
CA THR A 43 10.40 -8.84 -14.39
C THR A 43 11.15 -8.45 -13.12
N GLN A 44 12.26 -9.15 -12.84
CA GLN A 44 13.20 -8.76 -11.79
C GLN A 44 13.72 -7.33 -11.96
N GLU A 45 13.94 -6.91 -13.20
CA GLU A 45 14.36 -5.56 -13.57
C GLU A 45 13.30 -4.53 -13.19
N ASP A 46 12.02 -4.74 -13.57
CA ASP A 46 10.93 -3.82 -13.24
C ASP A 46 10.78 -3.64 -11.72
N VAL A 47 10.87 -4.75 -10.99
CA VAL A 47 10.75 -4.75 -9.53
C VAL A 47 11.95 -4.03 -8.89
N ARG A 48 13.16 -4.26 -9.40
CA ARG A 48 14.39 -3.62 -8.92
C ARG A 48 14.44 -2.13 -9.22
N GLU A 49 13.93 -1.71 -10.37
CA GLU A 49 13.79 -0.29 -10.70
C GLU A 49 12.84 0.40 -9.72
N LYS A 50 11.72 -0.25 -9.39
CA LYS A 50 10.67 0.36 -8.56
C LYS A 50 10.90 0.27 -7.05
N LEU A 51 11.47 -0.83 -6.55
CA LEU A 51 11.67 -1.07 -5.12
C LEU A 51 13.16 -1.02 -4.70
N GLY A 52 14.09 -0.98 -5.64
CA GLY A 52 15.51 -1.08 -5.37
C GLY A 52 15.98 -2.51 -5.12
N ILE A 53 17.15 -2.62 -4.50
CA ILE A 53 17.82 -3.90 -4.25
C ILE A 53 17.06 -4.72 -3.20
N PRO A 54 16.78 -6.00 -3.44
CA PRO A 54 16.16 -6.86 -2.43
C PRO A 54 17.09 -7.07 -1.24
N HIS A 55 16.51 -7.27 -0.06
CA HIS A 55 17.27 -7.60 1.15
C HIS A 55 17.91 -9.00 1.06
N THR A 56 17.28 -9.89 0.30
CA THR A 56 17.83 -11.21 0.00
C THR A 56 17.39 -11.60 -1.41
N ALA A 57 18.32 -12.11 -2.21
CA ALA A 57 18.04 -12.70 -3.51
C ALA A 57 18.68 -14.10 -3.55
N LYS A 58 17.84 -15.14 -3.57
CA LYS A 58 18.26 -16.52 -3.69
C LYS A 58 17.99 -17.00 -5.11
N THR A 59 19.04 -17.33 -5.84
CA THR A 59 18.94 -17.93 -7.17
C THR A 59 19.59 -19.31 -7.12
N PRO A 60 18.85 -20.39 -7.38
CA PRO A 60 19.42 -21.74 -7.39
C PRO A 60 20.55 -21.85 -8.44
N ALA A 61 21.68 -22.46 -8.05
CA ALA A 61 22.84 -22.59 -8.94
C ALA A 61 22.63 -23.54 -10.13
N LEU A 62 21.64 -24.43 -10.04
CA LEU A 62 21.34 -25.47 -11.04
C LEU A 62 20.14 -25.11 -11.94
N GLY A 63 19.69 -23.85 -11.91
CA GLY A 63 18.43 -23.44 -12.53
C GLY A 63 17.22 -23.65 -11.60
N GLY A 64 16.13 -22.97 -11.90
CA GLY A 64 14.90 -22.97 -11.12
C GLY A 64 14.44 -21.58 -10.68
N ASP A 65 13.32 -21.57 -9.93
CA ASP A 65 12.69 -20.34 -9.47
C ASP A 65 13.60 -19.57 -8.50
N SER A 66 13.70 -18.27 -8.71
CA SER A 66 14.46 -17.37 -7.85
C SER A 66 13.54 -16.69 -6.83
N VAL A 67 14.03 -16.52 -5.61
CA VAL A 67 13.24 -15.99 -4.49
C VAL A 67 13.90 -14.74 -3.95
N TRP A 68 13.18 -13.62 -4.04
CA TRP A 68 13.61 -12.33 -3.52
C TRP A 68 12.80 -11.94 -2.29
N THR A 69 13.43 -11.20 -1.38
CA THR A 69 12.80 -10.74 -0.15
C THR A 69 13.01 -9.25 0.05
N TYR A 70 11.93 -8.52 0.31
CA TYR A 70 11.94 -7.11 0.70
C TYR A 70 11.36 -6.97 2.10
N ARG A 71 12.03 -6.22 2.97
CA ARG A 71 11.49 -5.77 4.26
C ARG A 71 11.12 -4.31 4.15
N VAL A 72 9.92 -3.96 4.58
CA VAL A 72 9.35 -2.63 4.44
C VAL A 72 8.77 -2.19 5.78
N PRO A 73 9.23 -1.07 6.36
CA PRO A 73 8.52 -0.45 7.48
C PRO A 73 7.24 0.20 6.95
N MET A 74 6.11 -0.12 7.57
CA MET A 74 4.80 0.48 7.32
C MET A 74 4.33 1.19 8.57
N GLY A 75 3.87 2.44 8.44
CA GLY A 75 3.28 3.18 9.56
C GLY A 75 1.80 2.88 9.75
N ASP A 76 1.23 3.31 10.88
CA ASP A 76 -0.21 3.15 11.20
C ASP A 76 -1.12 3.63 10.04
N LYS A 77 -0.82 4.77 9.41
CA LYS A 77 -1.60 5.31 8.26
C LYS A 77 -1.59 4.39 7.03
N GLU A 78 -0.48 3.71 6.77
CA GLU A 78 -0.40 2.74 5.66
C GLU A 78 -1.13 1.44 6.03
N LEU A 79 -1.13 1.08 7.32
CA LEU A 79 -1.87 -0.06 7.83
C LEU A 79 -3.40 0.15 7.86
N GLU A 80 -3.88 1.35 8.20
CA GLU A 80 -5.31 1.68 8.11
C GLU A 80 -5.82 1.63 6.67
N SER A 81 -4.98 2.04 5.70
CA SER A 81 -5.30 1.89 4.27
C SER A 81 -5.40 0.41 3.83
N ILE A 82 -4.78 -0.51 4.58
CA ILE A 82 -4.90 -1.97 4.41
C ILE A 82 -6.18 -2.49 5.03
N ALA A 83 -6.46 -2.08 6.27
CA ALA A 83 -7.54 -2.64 7.08
C ALA A 83 -8.93 -2.12 6.68
N SER A 84 -9.02 -0.93 6.06
CA SER A 84 -10.29 -0.31 5.67
C SER A 84 -10.11 0.60 4.45
N PRO A 85 -10.19 0.05 3.22
CA PRO A 85 -10.24 0.87 2.01
C PRO A 85 -11.56 1.66 1.99
N GLY A 86 -11.60 2.84 2.60
CA GLY A 86 -12.77 3.73 2.59
C GLY A 86 -13.04 4.58 3.83
N LEU A 87 -12.27 4.47 4.93
CA LEU A 87 -12.53 5.24 6.17
C LEU A 87 -11.30 6.03 6.67
N SER A 88 -10.35 6.37 5.80
CA SER A 88 -9.24 7.22 6.23
C SER A 88 -9.62 8.69 6.02
N GLY A 89 -10.02 9.39 7.08
CA GLY A 89 -9.93 10.86 7.11
C GLY A 89 -11.04 11.69 7.76
N ALA A 90 -11.84 11.20 8.71
CA ALA A 90 -12.84 12.07 9.39
C ALA A 90 -12.64 12.26 10.90
N GLY A 91 -11.54 11.77 11.50
CA GLY A 91 -11.34 11.80 12.96
C GLY A 91 -10.25 12.73 13.50
N GLU A 92 -9.21 13.06 12.72
CA GLU A 92 -7.97 13.62 13.29
C GLU A 92 -7.72 15.12 12.99
N SER A 93 -8.77 15.90 12.70
CA SER A 93 -8.63 17.34 12.42
C SER A 93 -9.08 18.25 13.57
N VAL A 94 -8.88 17.85 14.83
CA VAL A 94 -9.09 18.75 15.99
C VAL A 94 -7.93 18.77 17.00
N GLY A 95 -7.04 17.77 17.02
CA GLY A 95 -5.85 17.77 17.90
C GLY A 95 -4.66 18.57 17.35
N ALA A 96 -4.53 18.70 16.03
CA ALA A 96 -3.38 19.33 15.38
C ALA A 96 -3.36 20.87 15.44
N LEU A 97 -4.42 21.51 15.96
CA LEU A 97 -4.51 22.97 16.06
C LEU A 97 -3.95 23.53 17.38
N LEU A 98 -3.52 22.67 18.32
CA LEU A 98 -3.05 23.08 19.66
C LEU A 98 -1.66 22.53 20.04
N GLY A 99 -1.00 21.77 19.16
CA GLY A 99 0.28 21.11 19.45
C GLY A 99 1.47 21.78 18.75
N LYS A 100 2.53 22.04 19.52
CA LYS A 100 3.85 22.50 19.04
C LYS A 100 4.38 21.54 17.96
N PRO A 101 4.96 22.04 16.85
CA PRO A 101 5.48 21.16 15.79
C PRO A 101 6.65 20.34 16.33
N GLY A 102 6.44 19.02 16.51
CA GLY A 102 7.50 18.07 16.86
C GLY A 102 7.19 17.11 18.02
N GLU A 103 6.12 17.33 18.79
CA GLU A 103 5.71 16.47 19.92
C GLU A 103 4.44 15.67 19.61
N GLY A 104 4.41 15.02 18.44
CA GLY A 104 3.46 13.96 18.17
C GLY A 104 4.04 12.61 18.63
N PRO A 105 3.21 11.62 19.01
CA PRO A 105 3.66 10.25 19.19
C PRO A 105 4.47 9.81 17.97
N LYS A 106 5.67 9.26 18.17
CA LYS A 106 6.45 8.70 17.06
C LYS A 106 5.59 7.63 16.38
N PRO A 107 5.43 7.67 15.05
CA PRO A 107 4.60 6.70 14.34
C PRO A 107 5.14 5.29 14.59
N THR A 108 4.25 4.37 14.95
CA THR A 108 4.63 2.97 15.12
C THR A 108 4.95 2.41 13.74
N LEU A 109 6.14 1.86 13.55
CA LEU A 109 6.56 1.25 12.29
C LEU A 109 6.49 -0.27 12.41
N TYR A 110 5.57 -0.87 11.66
CA TYR A 110 5.46 -2.33 11.52
C TYR A 110 6.37 -2.81 10.40
N CYS A 111 7.10 -3.91 10.63
CA CYS A 111 7.91 -4.51 9.59
C CYS A 111 7.11 -5.56 8.83
N PHE A 112 6.94 -5.35 7.53
CA PHE A 112 6.39 -6.36 6.62
C PHE A 112 7.46 -6.92 5.70
N ARG A 113 7.38 -8.21 5.44
CA ARG A 113 8.22 -8.97 4.51
C ARG A 113 7.41 -9.34 3.27
N TYR A 114 7.87 -8.87 2.12
CA TYR A 114 7.41 -9.33 0.82
C TYR A 114 8.37 -10.39 0.30
N THR A 115 7.86 -11.59 0.01
CA THR A 115 8.62 -12.64 -0.66
C THR A 115 8.09 -12.77 -2.08
N LEU A 116 8.97 -12.58 -3.06
CA LEU A 116 8.66 -12.64 -4.48
C LEU A 116 9.33 -13.88 -5.07
N THR A 117 8.58 -14.68 -5.81
CA THR A 117 9.10 -15.84 -6.54
C THR A 117 9.04 -15.55 -8.01
N PHE A 118 10.19 -15.58 -8.69
CA PHE A 118 10.28 -15.43 -10.12
C PHE A 118 10.56 -16.78 -10.76
N ASN A 119 9.98 -17.03 -11.92
CA ASN A 119 10.29 -18.20 -12.74
C ASN A 119 11.71 -18.11 -13.34
N GLU A 120 12.09 -19.13 -14.09
CA GLU A 120 13.40 -19.19 -14.78
C GLU A 120 13.59 -18.06 -15.81
N GLN A 121 12.49 -17.55 -16.38
CA GLN A 121 12.49 -16.40 -17.28
C GLN A 121 12.57 -15.06 -16.54
N LYS A 122 12.79 -15.07 -15.21
CA LYS A 122 12.88 -13.89 -14.33
C LYS A 122 11.58 -13.08 -14.26
N VAL A 123 10.44 -13.71 -14.53
CA VAL A 123 9.11 -13.11 -14.44
C VAL A 123 8.44 -13.53 -13.13
N LEU A 124 7.76 -12.59 -12.47
CA LEU A 124 7.10 -12.77 -11.18
C LEU A 124 5.98 -13.81 -11.29
N LYS A 125 6.18 -14.98 -10.69
CA LYS A 125 5.23 -16.10 -10.67
C LYS A 125 4.28 -16.04 -9.48
N SER A 126 4.79 -15.65 -8.31
CA SER A 126 3.96 -15.52 -7.11
C SER A 126 4.59 -14.56 -6.10
N TRP A 127 3.77 -14.04 -5.19
CA TRP A 127 4.24 -13.20 -4.09
C TRP A 127 3.44 -13.47 -2.82
N LYS A 128 4.05 -13.20 -1.67
CA LYS A 128 3.38 -13.20 -0.37
C LYS A 128 3.85 -12.02 0.48
N ARG A 129 2.96 -11.54 1.35
CA ARG A 129 3.25 -10.53 2.38
C ARG A 129 2.98 -11.13 3.75
N GLU A 130 3.92 -10.94 4.66
CA GLU A 130 3.85 -11.43 6.05
C GLU A 130 4.51 -10.41 6.98
N GLU A 131 4.18 -10.41 8.27
CA GLU A 131 4.92 -9.62 9.26
C GLU A 131 6.33 -10.19 9.43
N CYS A 132 7.34 -9.34 9.65
CA CYS A 132 8.72 -9.79 9.84
C CYS A 132 8.89 -10.63 11.12
N VAL A 133 8.08 -10.35 12.15
CA VAL A 133 8.01 -11.09 13.41
C VAL A 133 6.53 -11.36 13.69
N PRO A 134 6.09 -12.63 13.79
CA PRO A 134 4.70 -12.92 14.14
C PRO A 134 4.39 -12.45 15.57
N GLY A 135 3.27 -11.75 15.79
CA GLY A 135 2.69 -11.56 17.12
C GLY A 135 3.05 -10.26 17.87
N THR A 136 3.75 -9.30 17.24
CA THR A 136 4.00 -7.99 17.88
C THR A 136 2.73 -7.17 18.11
N ARG A 137 1.64 -7.44 17.38
CA ARG A 137 0.36 -6.72 17.55
C ARG A 137 -0.34 -6.99 18.89
N GLU A 138 -0.28 -8.21 19.40
CA GLU A 138 -0.92 -8.58 20.67
C GLU A 138 -0.08 -8.15 21.88
N THR A 139 1.24 -8.11 21.72
CA THR A 139 2.18 -7.71 22.79
C THR A 139 2.30 -6.19 22.94
N LEU A 140 1.93 -5.39 21.93
CA LEU A 140 1.93 -3.91 22.02
C LEU A 140 0.64 -3.33 22.60
N MET A 141 -0.44 -4.11 22.70
CA MET A 141 -1.74 -3.68 23.25
C MET A 141 -2.01 -4.23 24.66
N ALA A 142 -1.07 -4.99 25.22
CA ALA A 142 -1.13 -5.47 26.60
C ALA A 142 -0.45 -4.47 27.54
N GLN A 143 -1.20 -3.44 27.97
CA GLN A 143 -0.93 -2.71 29.22
C GLN A 143 -2.24 -2.26 29.86
#